data_AF-A0A2G6GPG2-F1
#
_entry.id   AF-A0A2G6GPG2-F1
#
_cell.length_a   1.000
_cell.length_b   1.000
_cell.length_c   1.000
_cell.angle_alpha   90.00
_cell.angle_beta   90.00
_cell.angle_gamma   90.00
#
_symmetry.space_group_name_H-M   'P 1'
#
loop_
_entity.id
_entity.type
_entity.pdbx_description
1 polymer ?
#
loop_
_entity_poly.entity_id
_entity_poly.type
_entity_poly.pdbx_seq_one_letter_code
_entity_poly.pdbx_strand_id
1 'polypeptide(L)'
;MLKNKAKYILFFLFIPTAGLSQALDFTLNTGKIKQKEYFEEIPFEFSKGQIIVNVLINGETYRFSIDTGAPTLISDSLFKKLNLPTIHKLEITDANNQ
;
A
#
# COMPACT_ATOMS: atom_id res chain seq x y z
N MET A 1 41.71 -34.12 -15.67
CA MET A 1 40.39 -34.42 -15.09
C MET A 1 39.98 -33.54 -13.89
N LEU A 2 40.89 -33.21 -12.96
CA LEU A 2 40.57 -32.39 -11.77
C LEU A 2 40.15 -30.93 -12.07
N LYS A 3 40.79 -30.27 -13.05
CA LYS A 3 40.51 -28.86 -13.42
C LYS A 3 39.08 -28.62 -13.93
N ASN A 4 38.45 -29.63 -14.54
CA ASN A 4 37.08 -29.53 -15.03
C ASN A 4 36.07 -29.65 -13.87
N LYS A 5 36.37 -30.48 -12.86
CA LYS A 5 35.56 -30.62 -11.64
C LYS A 5 35.51 -29.31 -10.82
N ALA A 6 36.62 -28.57 -10.76
CA ALA A 6 36.68 -27.27 -10.09
C ALA A 6 35.75 -26.22 -10.75
N LYS A 7 35.59 -26.25 -12.07
CA LYS A 7 34.66 -25.36 -12.79
C LYS A 7 33.20 -25.68 -12.48
N TYR A 8 32.85 -26.97 -12.35
CA TYR A 8 31.50 -27.38 -11.96
C TYR A 8 31.19 -27.03 -10.50
N ILE A 9 32.17 -27.15 -9.60
CA ILE A 9 32.03 -26.71 -8.21
C ILE A 9 31.81 -25.19 -8.13
N LEU A 10 32.58 -24.42 -8.91
CA LEU A 10 32.41 -22.96 -8.98
C LEU A 10 31.03 -22.58 -9.58
N PHE A 11 30.57 -23.29 -10.61
CA PHE A 11 29.25 -23.09 -11.21
C PHE A 11 28.11 -23.35 -10.22
N PHE A 12 28.20 -24.41 -9.42
CA PHE A 12 27.20 -24.72 -8.38
C PHE A 12 27.21 -23.71 -7.22
N LEU A 13 28.33 -23.03 -6.95
CA LEU A 13 28.45 -22.02 -5.89
C LEU A 13 27.70 -20.70 -6.20
N PHE A 14 27.41 -20.42 -7.47
CA PHE A 14 26.67 -19.21 -7.92
C PHE A 14 25.17 -19.43 -8.14
N ILE A 15 24.69 -20.68 -8.14
CA ILE A 15 23.26 -21.01 -8.25
C ILE A 15 22.43 -20.55 -7.03
N PRO A 16 22.91 -20.60 -5.76
CA PRO A 16 22.06 -20.26 -4.63
C PRO A 16 21.79 -18.76 -4.46
N THR A 17 22.53 -17.87 -5.13
CA THR A 17 22.30 -16.41 -5.02
C THR A 17 21.16 -15.90 -5.90
N ALA A 18 20.66 -16.70 -6.85
CA ALA A 18 19.54 -16.31 -7.71
C ALA A 18 18.15 -16.66 -7.12
N GLY A 19 18.10 -17.38 -6.00
CA GLY A 19 16.87 -18.04 -5.54
C GLY A 19 16.19 -17.49 -4.27
N LEU A 20 16.68 -16.43 -3.62
CA LEU A 20 16.23 -16.06 -2.26
C LEU A 20 15.78 -14.61 -2.04
N SER A 21 15.59 -13.80 -3.08
CA SER A 21 15.04 -12.44 -2.91
C SER A 21 13.65 -12.33 -3.50
N GLN A 22 12.66 -12.91 -2.83
CA GLN A 22 11.26 -12.55 -3.06
C GLN A 22 10.93 -11.37 -2.15
N ALA A 23 11.47 -10.19 -2.46
CA ALA A 23 10.94 -8.98 -1.88
C ALA A 23 9.54 -8.80 -2.49
N LEU A 24 8.50 -8.85 -1.65
CA LEU A 24 7.19 -8.32 -2.01
C LEU A 24 7.38 -6.80 -2.21
N ASP A 25 7.64 -6.40 -3.46
CA ASP A 25 8.04 -5.04 -3.83
C ASP A 25 6.89 -4.02 -3.81
N PHE A 26 5.71 -4.39 -3.29
CA PHE A 26 4.57 -3.50 -3.25
C PHE A 26 4.33 -2.92 -1.87
N THR A 27 4.30 -1.58 -1.80
CA THR A 27 3.97 -0.80 -0.61
C THR A 27 2.77 0.10 -0.88
N LEU A 28 1.92 0.31 0.12
CA LEU A 28 0.80 1.25 0.02
C LEU A 28 1.24 2.72 0.15
N ASN A 29 2.46 2.97 0.62
CA ASN A 29 3.03 4.30 0.80
C ASN A 29 3.64 4.86 -0.51
N THR A 30 2.88 4.82 -1.61
CA THR A 30 3.33 5.32 -2.93
C THR A 30 2.90 6.76 -3.20
N GLY A 31 1.97 7.30 -2.41
CA GLY A 31 1.50 8.68 -2.49
C GLY A 31 2.56 9.70 -2.06
N LYS A 32 2.45 10.93 -2.58
CA LYS A 32 3.27 12.08 -2.16
C LYS A 32 2.35 13.16 -1.62
N ILE A 33 2.75 13.78 -0.51
CA ILE A 33 2.06 14.94 0.03
C ILE A 33 2.51 16.21 -0.70
N LYS A 34 1.55 17.09 -1.00
CA LYS A 34 1.84 18.42 -1.55
C LYS A 34 2.12 19.45 -0.43
N GLN A 35 1.48 19.27 0.72
CA GLN A 35 1.61 20.13 1.89
C GLN A 35 3.06 20.08 2.42
N LYS A 36 3.66 21.24 2.65
CA LYS A 36 5.00 21.37 3.25
C LYS A 36 4.95 21.77 4.73
N GLU A 37 3.92 22.53 5.10
CA GLU A 37 3.67 22.91 6.49
C GLU A 37 3.14 21.71 7.26
N TYR A 38 3.74 21.44 8.42
CA TYR A 38 3.43 20.26 9.21
C TYR A 38 2.16 20.43 10.08
N PHE A 39 1.69 21.67 10.24
CA PHE A 39 0.55 21.99 11.09
C PHE A 39 -0.59 22.60 10.27
N GLU A 40 -1.79 22.03 10.43
CA GLU A 40 -3.03 22.51 9.85
C GLU A 40 -4.20 22.17 10.79
N GLU A 41 -5.16 23.09 10.89
CA GLU A 41 -6.41 22.85 11.61
C GLU A 41 -7.52 22.53 10.59
N ILE A 42 -8.07 21.32 10.67
CA ILE A 42 -9.10 20.84 9.75
C ILE A 42 -10.43 20.70 10.51
N PRO A 43 -11.53 21.32 10.04
CA PRO A 43 -12.83 21.14 10.67
C PRO A 43 -13.31 19.69 10.52
N PHE A 44 -13.84 19.13 11.59
CA PHE A 44 -14.38 17.77 11.62
C PHE A 44 -15.71 17.70 12.37
N GLU A 45 -16.48 16.67 12.08
CA GLU A 45 -17.65 16.28 12.85
C GLU A 45 -17.28 15.09 13.74
N PHE A 46 -17.71 15.11 14.99
CA PHE A 46 -17.63 13.93 15.85
C PHE A 46 -18.97 13.21 15.86
N SER A 47 -19.02 12.01 15.28
CA SER A 47 -20.27 11.27 15.06
C SER A 47 -20.08 9.81 15.46
N LYS A 48 -20.93 9.31 16.37
CA LYS A 48 -20.90 7.92 16.85
C LYS A 48 -19.51 7.45 17.32
N GLY A 49 -18.76 8.34 17.97
CA GLY A 49 -17.42 8.03 18.49
C GLY A 49 -16.31 8.07 17.42
N GLN A 50 -16.61 8.56 16.21
CA GLN A 50 -15.65 8.67 15.11
C GLN A 50 -15.45 10.12 14.68
N ILE A 51 -14.22 10.45 14.28
CA ILE A 51 -13.89 11.71 13.63
C ILE A 51 -14.22 11.58 12.15
N ILE A 52 -15.12 12.43 11.67
CA ILE A 52 -15.54 12.48 10.27
C ILE A 52 -15.07 13.79 9.65
N VAL A 53 -14.30 13.69 8.58
CA VAL A 53 -13.81 14.85 7.79
C VAL A 53 -14.44 14.87 6.41
N ASN A 54 -14.62 16.07 5.86
CA ASN A 54 -15.07 16.27 4.49
C ASN A 54 -13.84 16.34 3.57
N VAL A 55 -13.81 15.50 2.53
CA VAL A 55 -12.73 15.43 1.54
C VAL A 55 -13.29 15.78 0.18
N LEU A 56 -12.64 16.73 -0.51
CA LEU A 56 -12.97 17.10 -1.88
C LEU A 56 -12.21 16.20 -2.86
N ILE A 57 -12.94 15.42 -3.65
CA ILE A 57 -12.37 14.55 -4.69
C ILE A 57 -13.07 14.88 -6.01
N ASN A 58 -12.30 15.31 -7.03
CA ASN A 58 -12.81 15.68 -8.35
C ASN A 58 -14.03 16.65 -8.32
N GLY A 59 -14.02 17.61 -7.40
CA GLY A 59 -15.07 18.63 -7.28
C GLY A 59 -16.29 18.22 -6.45
N GLU A 60 -16.33 16.99 -5.95
CA GLU A 60 -17.41 16.51 -5.08
C GLU A 60 -16.92 16.24 -3.66
N THR A 61 -17.78 16.50 -2.67
CA THR A 61 -17.44 16.32 -1.25
C THR A 61 -17.89 14.97 -0.74
N TYR A 62 -16.98 14.28 -0.06
CA TYR A 62 -17.19 12.96 0.51
C TYR A 62 -16.86 12.98 2.00
N ARG A 63 -17.57 12.16 2.78
CA ARG A 63 -17.33 11.99 4.22
C ARG A 63 -16.38 10.82 4.45
N PHE A 64 -15.27 11.07 5.11
CA PHE A 64 -14.27 10.07 5.47
C PHE A 64 -14.17 9.96 6.98
N SER A 65 -14.10 8.73 7.48
CA SER A 65 -13.73 8.46 8.87
C SER A 65 -12.21 8.42 8.99
N ILE A 66 -11.67 8.96 10.08
CA ILE A 66 -10.24 8.89 10.38
C ILE A 66 -9.95 7.59 11.12
N ASP A 67 -9.20 6.69 10.47
CA ASP A 67 -8.69 5.45 11.04
C ASP A 67 -7.17 5.43 10.92
N THR A 68 -6.48 5.65 12.05
CA THR A 68 -5.00 5.63 12.08
C THR A 68 -4.42 4.21 12.04
N GLY A 69 -5.26 3.18 12.20
CA GLY A 69 -4.88 1.77 12.20
C GLY A 69 -4.98 1.09 10.83
N ALA A 70 -5.50 1.77 9.81
CA ALA A 70 -5.74 1.22 8.49
C ALA A 70 -5.10 2.09 7.38
N PRO A 71 -4.82 1.53 6.19
CA PRO A 71 -4.49 2.35 5.02
C PRO A 71 -5.69 3.21 4.60
N THR A 72 -5.45 4.23 3.77
CA THR A 72 -6.54 5.00 3.18
C THR A 72 -7.35 4.12 2.22
N LEU A 73 -8.65 3.97 2.51
CA LEU A 73 -9.58 3.17 1.73
C LEU A 73 -10.70 4.05 1.16
N ILE A 74 -11.24 3.64 0.01
CA ILE A 74 -12.46 4.20 -0.59
C ILE A 74 -13.46 3.06 -0.82
N SER A 75 -14.75 3.39 -0.86
CA SER A 75 -15.78 2.42 -1.20
C SER A 75 -15.63 1.93 -2.65
N ASP A 76 -16.09 0.71 -2.93
CA ASP A 76 -16.16 0.16 -4.29
C ASP A 76 -17.00 1.06 -5.23
N SER A 77 -18.07 1.68 -4.71
CA SER A 77 -18.86 2.66 -5.45
C SER A 77 -18.05 3.89 -5.87
N LEU A 78 -17.21 4.43 -4.98
CA LEU A 78 -16.35 5.56 -5.28
C LEU A 78 -15.23 5.17 -6.24
N PHE A 79 -14.62 4.01 -6.05
CA PHE A 79 -13.61 3.47 -6.96
C PHE A 79 -14.14 3.36 -8.40
N LYS A 80 -15.33 2.77 -8.58
CA LYS A 80 -16.02 2.67 -9.86
C LYS A 80 -16.36 4.04 -10.45
N LYS A 81 -16.88 4.96 -9.62
CA LYS A 81 -17.22 6.33 -10.05
C LYS A 81 -16.00 7.10 -10.57
N LEU A 82 -14.84 6.93 -9.93
CA LEU A 82 -13.59 7.57 -10.33
C LEU A 82 -12.91 6.91 -11.54
N ASN A 83 -13.39 5.74 -11.98
CA ASN A 83 -12.84 4.97 -13.10
C ASN A 83 -11.32 4.74 -12.96
N LEU A 84 -10.88 4.36 -11.76
CA LEU A 84 -9.46 4.21 -11.43
C LEU A 84 -8.91 2.87 -11.96
N PRO A 85 -7.66 2.83 -12.44
CA PRO A 85 -7.01 1.57 -12.80
C PRO A 85 -6.59 0.79 -11.54
N THR A 86 -6.71 -0.53 -11.59
CA THR A 86 -6.12 -1.41 -10.57
C THR A 86 -4.64 -1.60 -10.85
N ILE A 87 -3.77 -1.14 -9.93
CA ILE A 87 -2.31 -1.26 -10.05
C ILE A 87 -1.76 -2.54 -9.40
N HIS A 88 -2.43 -3.04 -8.36
CA HIS A 88 -2.02 -4.22 -7.62
C HIS A 88 -3.21 -4.82 -6.85
N LYS A 89 -3.13 -6.10 -6.49
CA LYS A 89 -4.11 -6.78 -5.63
C LYS A 89 -3.37 -7.38 -4.44
N LEU A 90 -3.86 -7.10 -3.24
CA LEU A 90 -3.34 -7.65 -1.99
C LEU A 90 -4.44 -8.47 -1.33
N GLU A 91 -4.05 -9.61 -0.76
CA GLU A 91 -4.89 -10.30 0.23
C GLU A 91 -4.69 -9.62 1.57
N ILE A 92 -5.77 -9.09 2.13
CA ILE A 92 -5.77 -8.34 3.40
C ILE A 92 -6.85 -8.98 4.28
N THR A 93 -6.49 -9.28 5.53
CA THR A 93 -7.42 -9.74 6.57
C THR A 93 -7.57 -8.67 7.63
N ASP A 94 -8.70 -8.65 8.33
CA ASP A 94 -8.84 -7.76 9.47
C ASP A 94 -8.01 -8.24 10.68
N ALA A 95 -7.97 -7.44 11.75
CA ALA A 95 -7.24 -7.77 12.98
C ALA A 95 -7.79 -9.02 13.71
N ASN A 96 -9.00 -9.45 13.37
CA ASN A 96 -9.69 -10.61 13.92
C ASN A 96 -9.64 -11.84 12.99
N ASN A 97 -8.86 -11.79 11.91
CA ASN A 97 -8.81 -12.81 10.86
C ASN A 97 -10.18 -13.13 10.23
N GLN A 98 -11.06 -12.13 10.14
CA GLN A 98 -12.28 -12.19 9.35
C GLN A 98 -12.08 -11.56 7.97
#